data_AF-A0A3M1MTC5-F1
#
_entry.id   AF-A0A3M1MTC5-F1
#
_cell.length_a   1.000
_cell.length_b   1.000
_cell.length_c   1.000
_cell.angle_alpha   90.00
_cell.angle_beta   90.00
_cell.angle_gamma   90.00
#
_symmetry.space_group_name_H-M   'P 1'
#
loop_
_entity.id
_entity.type
_entity.pdbx_description
1 polymer ?
#
loop_
_entity_poly.entity_id
_entity_poly.type
_entity_poly.pdbx_seq_one_letter_code
_entity_poly.pdbx_strand_id
1 'polypeptide(L)'
;SELAKLGLVLFMAHSLARKGDKVKTFKVGFLPYMVLLAILLGLVLAQPDLGGAATMGVVALCLLMVAGSRLRHLLGVVVLALPFLYFLVMNVDYRRRRIMAFLDPWDDPTGNGFQIIQSWVAFGTGGWFGNGLGEGKQKLFFLPEAHTDFIFAVVGEELGFIGVLVTAAIFLVLVLRGIRTAIHAPDEFGRYLAFGLTVLIGIEAFTNFAVVLGLLPTKGLALPFLSYGGTNLVCTLMAVGILLNISAQVEEGGR
;
A
#
# COMPACT_ATOMS: atom_id res chain seq x y z
N SER A 1 7.30 -9.30 -4.92
CA SER A 1 7.71 -8.00 -4.37
C SER A 1 7.53 -7.89 -2.84
N GLU A 2 6.65 -8.67 -2.19
CA GLU A 2 6.38 -8.58 -0.73
C GLU A 2 7.62 -8.56 0.18
N LEU A 3 8.49 -9.57 0.09
CA LEU A 3 9.72 -9.62 0.90
C LEU A 3 10.66 -8.44 0.63
N ALA A 4 10.69 -7.93 -0.61
CA ALA A 4 11.50 -6.77 -0.95
C ALA A 4 10.95 -5.48 -0.30
N LYS A 5 9.63 -5.36 -0.12
CA LYS A 5 9.01 -4.21 0.60
C LYS A 5 9.41 -4.24 2.08
N LEU A 6 9.34 -5.41 2.72
CA LEU A 6 9.79 -5.58 4.11
C LEU A 6 11.30 -5.34 4.25
N GLY A 7 12.10 -5.90 3.35
CA GLY A 7 13.55 -5.71 3.33
C GLY A 7 13.96 -4.25 3.16
N LEU A 8 13.25 -3.51 2.28
CA LEU A 8 13.44 -2.06 2.11
C LEU A 8 13.16 -1.31 3.42
N VAL A 9 12.03 -1.59 4.08
CA VAL A 9 11.68 -0.93 5.35
C VAL A 9 12.73 -1.21 6.42
N LEU A 10 13.15 -2.48 6.59
CA LEU A 10 14.18 -2.87 7.54
C LEU A 10 15.52 -2.18 7.26
N PHE A 11 15.96 -2.19 6.01
CA PHE A 11 17.20 -1.54 5.60
C PHE A 11 17.15 -0.03 5.86
N MET A 12 16.07 0.62 5.43
CA MET A 12 15.91 2.07 5.59
C MET A 12 15.85 2.45 7.07
N ALA A 13 15.07 1.73 7.88
CA ALA A 13 15.02 1.97 9.32
C ALA A 13 16.41 1.85 9.96
N HIS A 14 17.15 0.78 9.65
CA HIS A 14 18.50 0.55 10.20
C HIS A 14 19.48 1.64 9.77
N SER A 15 19.48 1.97 8.49
CA SER A 15 20.41 2.93 7.91
C SER A 15 20.11 4.36 8.36
N LEU A 16 18.84 4.75 8.47
CA LEU A 16 18.43 6.07 8.95
C LEU A 16 18.76 6.25 10.43
N ALA A 17 18.50 5.23 11.27
CA ALA A 17 18.86 5.25 12.69
C ALA A 17 20.37 5.42 12.92
N ARG A 18 21.21 4.83 12.06
CA ARG A 18 22.68 4.99 12.16
C ARG A 18 23.18 6.36 11.71
N LYS A 19 22.47 7.04 10.80
CA LYS A 19 22.94 8.32 10.22
C LYS A 19 22.50 9.54 11.02
N GLY A 20 21.41 9.45 11.80
CA GLY A 20 20.91 10.56 12.63
C GLY A 20 20.81 11.88 11.85
N ASP A 21 21.38 12.95 12.39
CA ASP A 21 21.36 14.29 11.77
C ASP A 21 22.05 14.39 10.40
N LYS A 22 22.90 13.44 10.03
CA LYS A 22 23.57 13.44 8.71
C LYS A 22 22.60 13.19 7.56
N VAL A 23 21.37 12.75 7.84
CA VAL A 23 20.29 12.58 6.85
C VAL A 23 19.91 13.93 6.20
N LYS A 24 20.09 15.06 6.91
CA LYS A 24 19.79 16.42 6.40
C LYS A 24 20.72 16.87 5.27
N THR A 25 21.86 16.19 5.09
CA THR A 25 22.87 16.53 4.08
C THR A 25 22.64 15.75 2.78
N PHE A 26 22.44 16.45 1.66
CA PHE A 26 22.06 15.84 0.37
C PHE A 26 23.00 14.71 -0.09
N LYS A 27 24.32 14.92 -0.06
CA LYS A 27 25.30 13.95 -0.59
C LYS A 27 25.46 12.69 0.27
N VAL A 28 25.35 12.81 1.59
CA VAL A 28 25.64 11.70 2.55
C VAL A 28 24.34 11.04 3.05
N GLY A 29 23.28 11.84 3.15
CA GLY A 29 22.02 11.50 3.77
C GLY A 29 20.86 11.22 2.81
N PHE A 30 20.89 11.72 1.57
CA PHE A 30 19.76 11.58 0.63
C PHE A 30 20.11 10.72 -0.59
N LEU A 31 21.23 11.04 -1.26
CA LEU A 31 21.63 10.40 -2.51
C LEU A 31 21.82 8.87 -2.40
N PRO A 32 22.44 8.31 -1.34
CA PRO A 32 22.60 6.85 -1.24
C PRO A 32 21.26 6.09 -1.17
N TYR A 33 20.24 6.67 -0.54
CA TYR A 33 18.91 6.06 -0.48
C TYR A 33 18.19 6.17 -1.82
N MET A 34 18.38 7.26 -2.56
CA MET A 34 17.83 7.39 -3.91
C MET A 34 18.47 6.39 -4.89
N VAL A 35 19.77 6.14 -4.79
CA VAL A 35 20.44 5.11 -5.61
C VAL A 35 19.90 3.73 -5.27
N LEU A 36 19.82 3.38 -3.98
CA LEU A 36 19.26 2.09 -3.56
C LEU A 36 17.80 1.93 -4.01
N LEU A 37 16.99 2.97 -3.81
CA LEU A 37 15.59 2.98 -4.23
C LEU A 37 15.50 2.81 -5.75
N ALA A 38 16.31 3.53 -6.54
CA ALA A 38 16.33 3.39 -8.00
C ALA A 38 16.70 1.96 -8.45
N ILE A 39 17.66 1.31 -7.78
CA ILE A 39 18.02 -0.08 -8.06
C ILE A 39 16.85 -1.02 -7.75
N LEU A 40 16.25 -0.90 -6.57
CA LEU A 40 15.13 -1.75 -6.16
C LEU A 40 13.91 -1.53 -7.04
N LEU A 41 13.57 -0.28 -7.35
CA LEU A 41 12.50 0.06 -8.28
C LEU A 41 12.79 -0.50 -9.67
N GLY A 42 14.02 -0.38 -10.19
CA GLY A 42 14.41 -0.95 -11.47
C GLY A 42 14.21 -2.47 -11.53
N LEU A 43 14.59 -3.19 -10.47
CA LEU A 43 14.39 -4.64 -10.36
C LEU A 43 12.91 -5.03 -10.31
N VAL A 44 12.09 -4.29 -9.55
CA VAL A 44 10.64 -4.55 -9.45
C VAL A 44 9.92 -4.20 -10.75
N LEU A 45 10.34 -3.14 -11.43
CA LEU A 45 9.81 -2.76 -12.75
C LEU A 45 10.17 -3.76 -13.85
N ALA A 46 11.29 -4.46 -13.71
CA ALA A 46 11.64 -5.59 -14.57
C ALA A 46 10.71 -6.81 -14.35
N GLN A 47 9.98 -6.88 -13.23
CA GLN A 47 8.94 -7.87 -12.94
C GLN A 47 7.52 -7.39 -13.31
N PRO A 48 7.41 -6.49 -14.29
CA PRO A 48 6.25 -5.60 -14.53
C PRO A 48 5.38 -5.12 -13.35
N ASP A 49 5.90 -5.05 -12.11
CA ASP A 49 5.11 -4.73 -10.91
C ASP A 49 5.16 -3.24 -10.55
N LEU A 50 4.35 -2.44 -11.26
CA LEU A 50 4.20 -1.00 -10.97
C LEU A 50 3.62 -0.73 -9.57
N GLY A 51 2.73 -1.61 -9.10
CA GLY A 51 2.04 -1.42 -7.82
C GLY A 51 3.01 -1.50 -6.66
N GLY A 52 3.83 -2.55 -6.63
CA GLY A 52 4.89 -2.74 -5.65
C GLY A 52 5.95 -1.64 -5.72
N ALA A 53 6.36 -1.25 -6.93
CA ALA A 53 7.31 -0.16 -7.13
C ALA A 53 6.78 1.18 -6.57
N ALA A 54 5.53 1.53 -6.88
CA ALA A 54 4.90 2.74 -6.34
C ALA A 54 4.80 2.70 -4.80
N THR A 55 4.37 1.57 -4.22
CA THR A 55 4.28 1.41 -2.77
C THR A 55 5.65 1.57 -2.11
N MET A 56 6.70 0.93 -2.63
CA MET A 56 8.08 1.09 -2.14
C MET A 56 8.53 2.56 -2.18
N GLY A 57 8.26 3.25 -3.28
CA GLY A 57 8.60 4.66 -3.45
C GLY A 57 7.93 5.55 -2.40
N VAL A 58 6.61 5.39 -2.19
CA VAL A 58 5.88 6.19 -1.21
C VAL A 58 6.34 5.88 0.21
N VAL A 59 6.52 4.61 0.58
CA VAL A 59 7.03 4.22 1.91
C VAL A 59 8.42 4.80 2.16
N ALA A 60 9.32 4.74 1.18
CA ALA A 60 10.66 5.30 1.28
C ALA A 60 10.63 6.82 1.46
N LEU A 61 9.77 7.53 0.72
CA LEU A 61 9.59 8.98 0.87
C LEU A 61 9.05 9.34 2.25
N CYS A 62 8.06 8.59 2.76
CA CYS A 62 7.53 8.78 4.11
C CYS A 62 8.62 8.59 5.18
N LEU A 63 9.44 7.55 5.08
CA LEU A 63 10.56 7.30 5.99
C LEU A 63 11.60 8.43 5.95
N LEU A 64 11.97 8.90 4.76
CA LEU A 64 12.91 10.02 4.60
C LEU A 64 12.33 11.33 5.14
N MET A 65 11.02 11.53 5.02
CA MET A 65 10.32 12.68 5.60
C MET A 65 10.39 12.66 7.13
N VAL A 66 10.10 11.52 7.76
CA VAL A 66 10.18 11.37 9.23
C VAL A 66 11.62 11.46 9.73
N ALA A 67 12.60 11.00 8.94
CA ALA A 67 14.02 11.15 9.26
C ALA A 67 14.55 12.60 9.11
N GLY A 68 13.70 13.56 8.75
CA GLY A 68 14.05 14.98 8.68
C GLY A 68 14.74 15.41 7.39
N SER A 69 14.55 14.66 6.28
CA SER A 69 14.98 15.12 4.96
C SER A 69 14.26 16.43 4.57
N ARG A 70 14.97 17.32 3.88
CA ARG A 70 14.40 18.62 3.48
C ARG A 70 13.26 18.39 2.49
N LEU A 71 12.09 18.97 2.75
CA LEU A 71 10.90 18.84 1.89
C LEU A 71 11.18 19.17 0.42
N ARG A 72 12.06 20.14 0.14
CA ARG A 72 12.50 20.50 -1.23
C ARG A 72 13.14 19.32 -1.99
N HIS A 73 13.91 18.46 -1.31
CA HIS A 73 14.53 17.29 -1.93
C HIS A 73 13.49 16.20 -2.21
N LEU A 74 12.54 16.00 -1.30
CA LEU A 74 11.44 15.06 -1.48
C LEU A 74 10.54 15.48 -2.65
N LEU A 75 10.13 16.75 -2.68
CA LEU A 75 9.36 17.32 -3.80
C LEU A 75 10.12 17.25 -5.12
N GLY A 76 11.43 17.53 -5.10
CA GLY A 76 12.27 17.41 -6.30
C GLY A 76 12.28 15.99 -6.86
N VAL A 77 12.34 14.97 -6.01
CA VAL A 77 12.25 13.57 -6.45
C VAL A 77 10.89 13.23 -7.02
N VAL A 78 9.80 13.67 -6.40
CA VAL A 78 8.44 13.45 -6.93
C VAL A 78 8.31 14.08 -8.32
N VAL A 79 8.74 15.34 -8.47
CA VAL A 79 8.68 16.05 -9.76
C VAL A 79 9.54 15.36 -10.82
N LEU A 80 10.75 14.90 -10.47
CA LEU A 80 11.63 14.17 -11.39
C LEU A 80 11.08 12.78 -11.75
N ALA A 81 10.32 12.14 -10.86
CA ALA A 81 9.71 10.84 -11.10
C ALA A 81 8.50 10.92 -12.05
N LEU A 82 7.78 12.05 -12.10
CA LEU A 82 6.56 12.20 -12.91
C LEU A 82 6.78 11.96 -14.42
N PRO A 83 7.79 12.56 -15.10
CA PRO A 83 8.05 12.28 -16.52
C PRO A 83 8.41 10.82 -16.78
N PHE A 84 9.18 10.22 -15.86
CA PHE A 84 9.56 8.81 -15.97
C PHE A 84 8.34 7.89 -15.81
N LEU A 85 7.47 8.19 -14.84
CA LEU A 85 6.22 7.47 -14.63
C LEU A 85 5.29 7.61 -15.84
N TYR A 86 5.16 8.81 -16.39
CA TYR A 86 4.37 9.06 -17.60
C TYR A 86 4.89 8.23 -18.79
N PHE A 87 6.20 8.27 -19.04
CA PHE A 87 6.82 7.47 -20.09
C PHE A 87 6.57 5.97 -19.87
N LEU A 88 6.77 5.48 -18.66
CA LEU A 88 6.64 4.08 -18.31
C LEU A 88 5.20 3.56 -18.46
N VAL A 89 4.20 4.41 -18.21
CA VAL A 89 2.80 4.05 -18.39
C VAL A 89 2.36 4.14 -19.85
N MET A 90 2.75 5.20 -20.56
CA MET A 90 2.26 5.44 -21.92
C MET A 90 2.87 4.50 -22.96
N ASN A 91 4.08 3.97 -22.72
CA ASN A 91 4.78 3.06 -23.63
C ASN A 91 4.29 1.61 -23.57
N VAL A 92 3.41 1.26 -22.64
CA VAL A 92 2.94 -0.12 -22.49
C VAL A 92 1.42 -0.17 -22.59
N ASP A 93 0.93 -0.86 -23.63
CA ASP A 93 -0.49 -0.86 -23.98
C ASP A 93 -1.40 -1.28 -22.83
N TYR A 94 -1.02 -2.30 -22.05
CA TYR A 94 -1.85 -2.74 -20.91
C TYR A 94 -1.95 -1.67 -19.81
N ARG A 95 -0.90 -0.89 -19.57
CA ARG A 95 -0.88 0.16 -18.53
C ARG A 95 -1.72 1.35 -18.97
N ARG A 96 -1.59 1.72 -20.25
CA ARG A 96 -2.42 2.76 -20.86
C ARG A 96 -3.89 2.40 -20.80
N ARG A 97 -4.26 1.17 -21.15
CA ARG A 97 -5.65 0.69 -21.08
C ARG A 97 -6.24 0.78 -19.68
N ARG A 98 -5.46 0.51 -18.62
CA ARG A 98 -5.91 0.66 -17.22
C ARG A 98 -6.14 2.13 -16.82
N ILE A 99 -5.33 3.05 -17.33
CA ILE A 99 -5.61 4.50 -17.13
C ILE A 99 -6.87 4.90 -17.89
N MET A 100 -7.04 4.47 -19.13
CA MET A 100 -8.24 4.81 -19.91
C MET A 100 -9.50 4.22 -19.27
N ALA A 101 -9.47 2.97 -18.82
CA ALA A 101 -10.57 2.35 -18.08
C ALA A 101 -10.84 3.00 -16.72
N PHE A 102 -9.86 3.67 -16.12
CA PHE A 102 -10.08 4.48 -14.92
C PHE A 102 -10.76 5.81 -15.25
N LEU A 103 -10.39 6.46 -16.37
CA LEU A 103 -10.98 7.73 -16.80
C LEU A 103 -12.41 7.54 -17.35
N ASP A 104 -12.61 6.51 -18.15
CA ASP A 104 -13.90 6.11 -18.69
C ASP A 104 -14.04 4.58 -18.70
N PRO A 105 -14.53 3.97 -17.60
CA PRO A 105 -14.77 2.54 -17.55
C PRO A 105 -15.89 2.08 -18.48
N TRP A 106 -16.77 2.98 -18.91
CA TRP A 106 -17.95 2.65 -19.73
C TRP A 106 -17.64 2.58 -21.22
N ASP A 107 -16.47 3.04 -21.66
CA ASP A 107 -15.97 2.91 -23.03
C ASP A 107 -15.74 1.44 -23.43
N ASP A 108 -15.31 0.60 -22.48
CA ASP A 108 -15.13 -0.84 -22.66
C ASP A 108 -15.63 -1.62 -21.43
N PRO A 109 -16.97 -1.72 -21.26
CA PRO A 109 -17.58 -2.25 -20.05
C PRO A 109 -17.43 -3.77 -19.93
N THR A 110 -17.15 -4.48 -21.04
CA THR A 110 -16.91 -5.92 -21.08
C THR A 110 -15.43 -6.30 -21.02
N GLY A 111 -14.53 -5.35 -21.28
CA GLY A 111 -13.09 -5.57 -21.26
C GLY A 111 -12.44 -4.86 -20.08
N ASN A 112 -11.75 -3.74 -20.34
CA ASN A 112 -10.87 -3.10 -19.35
C ASN A 112 -11.63 -2.46 -18.18
N GLY A 113 -12.84 -1.96 -18.40
CA GLY A 113 -13.69 -1.36 -17.37
C GLY A 113 -14.48 -2.38 -16.53
N PHE A 114 -14.57 -3.64 -17.00
CA PHE A 114 -15.42 -4.67 -16.42
C PHE A 114 -15.18 -4.88 -14.92
N GLN A 115 -13.90 -4.95 -14.50
CA GLN A 115 -13.55 -5.16 -13.09
C GLN A 115 -14.04 -4.05 -12.16
N ILE A 116 -13.90 -2.78 -12.57
CA ILE A 116 -14.34 -1.63 -11.77
C ILE A 116 -15.86 -1.56 -11.74
N ILE A 117 -16.51 -1.77 -12.88
CA ILE A 117 -17.98 -1.74 -12.98
C ILE A 117 -18.59 -2.83 -12.11
N GLN A 118 -18.10 -4.07 -12.17
CA GLN A 118 -18.60 -5.17 -11.34
C GLN A 118 -18.32 -4.94 -9.85
N SER A 119 -17.20 -4.29 -9.51
CA SER A 119 -16.93 -3.84 -8.14
C SER A 119 -18.02 -2.89 -7.64
N TRP A 120 -18.41 -1.89 -8.43
CA TRP A 120 -19.50 -0.97 -8.08
C TRP A 120 -20.86 -1.65 -7.99
N VAL A 121 -21.14 -2.61 -8.89
CA VAL A 121 -22.36 -3.42 -8.81
C VAL A 121 -22.39 -4.22 -7.51
N ALA A 122 -21.26 -4.80 -7.08
CA ALA A 122 -21.15 -5.52 -5.80
C ALA A 122 -21.49 -4.64 -4.59
N PHE A 123 -20.99 -3.41 -4.55
CA PHE A 123 -21.38 -2.45 -3.51
C PHE A 123 -22.87 -2.07 -3.59
N GLY A 124 -23.39 -1.91 -4.81
CA GLY A 124 -24.80 -1.59 -5.05
C GLY A 124 -25.74 -2.69 -4.57
N THR A 125 -25.39 -3.96 -4.79
CA THR A 125 -26.22 -5.10 -4.38
C THR A 125 -26.17 -5.38 -2.88
N GLY A 126 -25.13 -4.95 -2.16
CA GLY A 126 -24.99 -5.17 -0.72
C GLY A 126 -25.92 -4.31 0.16
N GLY A 127 -26.37 -3.15 -0.32
CA GLY A 127 -27.19 -2.24 0.49
C GLY A 127 -26.57 -1.89 1.85
N TRP A 128 -27.38 -1.70 2.89
CA TRP A 128 -26.87 -1.32 4.22
C TRP A 128 -26.27 -2.48 5.03
N PHE A 129 -26.88 -3.67 4.95
CA PHE A 129 -26.58 -4.83 5.81
C PHE A 129 -25.97 -6.03 5.07
N GLY A 130 -25.84 -5.96 3.75
CA GLY A 130 -25.30 -7.04 2.94
C GLY A 130 -26.32 -8.10 2.57
N ASN A 131 -25.93 -8.99 1.68
CA ASN A 131 -26.72 -10.15 1.27
C ASN A 131 -26.52 -11.38 2.18
N GLY A 132 -25.57 -11.32 3.11
CA GLY A 132 -25.18 -12.43 3.98
C GLY A 132 -23.80 -12.98 3.62
N LEU A 133 -23.03 -13.35 4.65
CA LEU A 133 -21.71 -13.98 4.49
C LEU A 133 -21.84 -15.26 3.67
N GLY A 134 -21.03 -15.39 2.62
CA GLY A 134 -21.09 -16.56 1.76
C GLY A 134 -22.14 -16.49 0.63
N GLU A 135 -23.07 -15.53 0.67
CA GLU A 135 -24.16 -15.41 -0.31
C GLU A 135 -23.85 -14.43 -1.46
N GLY A 136 -22.63 -13.86 -1.48
CA GLY A 136 -22.20 -12.96 -2.56
C GLY A 136 -22.23 -13.64 -3.92
N LYS A 137 -22.87 -13.02 -4.91
CA LYS A 137 -23.01 -13.59 -6.26
C LYS A 137 -21.86 -13.15 -7.16
N GLN A 138 -21.22 -12.01 -6.87
CA GLN A 138 -20.15 -11.48 -7.71
C GLN A 138 -18.89 -12.33 -7.70
N LYS A 139 -18.65 -13.09 -6.62
CA LYS A 139 -17.52 -14.04 -6.51
C LYS A 139 -17.69 -15.29 -7.38
N LEU A 140 -18.90 -15.60 -7.85
CA LEU A 140 -19.21 -16.77 -8.67
C LEU A 140 -19.01 -16.49 -10.17
N PHE A 141 -17.81 -16.06 -10.55
CA PHE A 141 -17.37 -15.80 -11.93
C PHE A 141 -17.73 -14.44 -12.57
N PHE A 142 -18.39 -13.53 -11.84
CA PHE A 142 -18.75 -12.20 -12.38
C PHE A 142 -17.68 -11.13 -12.13
N LEU A 143 -16.89 -11.25 -11.05
CA LEU A 143 -15.78 -10.35 -10.75
C LEU A 143 -14.44 -11.10 -10.84
N PRO A 144 -13.61 -10.85 -11.87
CA PRO A 144 -12.28 -11.44 -11.96
C PRO A 144 -11.42 -10.95 -10.78
N GLU A 145 -10.60 -11.83 -10.21
CA GLU A 145 -9.72 -11.47 -9.07
C GLU A 145 -10.49 -10.95 -7.83
N ALA A 146 -11.75 -11.39 -7.65
CA ALA A 146 -12.59 -11.04 -6.50
C ALA A 146 -11.98 -11.45 -5.15
N HIS A 147 -11.17 -12.51 -5.12
CA HIS A 147 -10.57 -13.02 -3.88
C HIS A 147 -9.22 -12.37 -3.55
N THR A 148 -8.62 -11.66 -4.50
CA THR A 148 -7.28 -11.08 -4.42
C THR A 148 -7.39 -9.56 -4.38
N ASP A 149 -7.58 -8.91 -5.52
CA ASP A 149 -7.48 -7.47 -5.67
C ASP A 149 -8.80 -6.75 -5.35
N PHE A 150 -9.94 -7.44 -5.49
CA PHE A 150 -11.27 -6.87 -5.29
C PHE A 150 -12.04 -7.46 -4.09
N ILE A 151 -11.34 -8.07 -3.12
CA ILE A 151 -11.97 -8.67 -1.94
C ILE A 151 -12.82 -7.66 -1.14
N PHE A 152 -12.43 -6.39 -1.16
CA PHE A 152 -13.18 -5.33 -0.49
C PHE A 152 -14.56 -5.07 -1.13
N ALA A 153 -14.72 -5.32 -2.43
CA ALA A 153 -16.02 -5.27 -3.10
C ALA A 153 -16.94 -6.41 -2.64
N VAL A 154 -16.37 -7.60 -2.42
CA VAL A 154 -17.09 -8.76 -1.87
C VAL A 154 -17.54 -8.50 -0.44
N VAL A 155 -16.70 -7.85 0.38
CA VAL A 155 -17.10 -7.35 1.71
C VAL A 155 -18.30 -6.41 1.60
N GLY A 156 -18.30 -5.51 0.61
CA GLY A 156 -19.42 -4.63 0.32
C GLY A 156 -20.71 -5.37 -0.04
N GLU A 157 -20.63 -6.41 -0.87
CA GLU A 157 -21.79 -7.22 -1.26
C GLU A 157 -22.35 -8.06 -0.10
N GLU A 158 -21.47 -8.72 0.67
CA GLU A 158 -21.87 -9.70 1.68
C GLU A 158 -22.25 -9.06 3.03
N LEU A 159 -21.53 -8.02 3.44
CA LEU A 159 -21.71 -7.34 4.73
C LEU A 159 -22.31 -5.93 4.61
N GLY A 160 -22.52 -5.46 3.38
CA GLY A 160 -23.14 -4.15 3.12
C GLY A 160 -22.26 -2.98 3.54
N PHE A 161 -22.87 -1.80 3.51
CA PHE A 161 -22.23 -0.55 3.90
C PHE A 161 -21.62 -0.58 5.31
N ILE A 162 -22.28 -1.24 6.27
CA ILE A 162 -21.76 -1.38 7.64
C ILE A 162 -20.47 -2.21 7.65
N GLY A 163 -20.42 -3.33 6.93
CA GLY A 163 -19.21 -4.14 6.83
C GLY A 163 -18.02 -3.40 6.25
N VAL A 164 -18.26 -2.60 5.20
CA VAL A 164 -17.27 -1.73 4.57
C VAL A 164 -16.71 -0.72 5.60
N LEU A 165 -17.59 -0.04 6.33
CA LEU A 165 -17.18 0.93 7.35
C LEU A 165 -16.40 0.28 8.49
N VAL A 166 -16.85 -0.86 8.99
CA VAL A 166 -16.17 -1.60 10.06
C VAL A 166 -14.78 -2.04 9.60
N THR A 167 -14.67 -2.58 8.38
CA THR A 167 -13.39 -3.01 7.82
C THR A 167 -12.43 -1.82 7.68
N ALA A 168 -12.88 -0.71 7.10
CA ALA A 168 -12.09 0.51 6.98
C ALA A 168 -11.67 1.08 8.35
N ALA A 169 -12.57 1.04 9.34
CA ALA A 169 -12.29 1.49 10.71
C ALA A 169 -11.23 0.61 11.40
N ILE A 170 -11.25 -0.71 11.19
CA ILE A 170 -10.22 -1.63 11.73
C ILE A 170 -8.84 -1.27 11.17
N PHE A 171 -8.72 -1.04 9.86
CA PHE A 171 -7.46 -0.61 9.26
C PHE A 171 -7.02 0.77 9.77
N LEU A 172 -7.95 1.71 9.94
CA LEU A 172 -7.65 3.01 10.52
C LEU A 172 -7.11 2.88 11.94
N VAL A 173 -7.76 2.07 12.79
CA VAL A 173 -7.28 1.81 14.17
C VAL A 173 -5.89 1.16 14.15
N LEU A 174 -5.64 0.20 13.25
CA LEU A 174 -4.34 -0.43 13.10
C LEU A 174 -3.25 0.59 12.74
N VAL A 175 -3.53 1.49 11.79
CA VAL A 175 -2.60 2.56 11.40
C VAL A 175 -2.37 3.55 12.55
N LEU A 176 -3.42 3.98 13.25
CA LEU A 176 -3.30 4.89 14.38
C LEU A 176 -2.49 4.28 15.54
N ARG A 177 -2.72 3.00 15.83
CA ARG A 177 -1.95 2.25 16.84
C ARG A 177 -0.49 2.09 16.41
N GLY A 178 -0.24 1.74 15.16
CA GLY A 178 1.13 1.62 14.63
C GLY A 178 1.91 2.94 14.66
N ILE A 179 1.26 4.07 14.30
CA ILE A 179 1.86 5.40 14.43
C ILE A 179 2.15 5.72 15.89
N ARG A 180 1.22 5.43 16.80
CA ARG A 180 1.43 5.62 18.24
C ARG A 180 2.64 4.82 18.74
N THR A 181 2.76 3.54 18.35
CA THR A 181 3.92 2.70 18.67
C THR A 181 5.21 3.32 18.12
N ALA A 182 5.20 3.83 16.89
CA ALA A 182 6.37 4.47 16.31
C ALA A 182 6.81 5.72 17.10
N ILE A 183 5.86 6.58 17.48
CA ILE A 183 6.15 7.83 18.22
C ILE A 183 6.79 7.53 19.60
N HIS A 184 6.34 6.47 20.25
CA HIS A 184 6.77 6.12 21.61
C HIS A 184 7.90 5.07 21.64
N ALA A 185 8.39 4.63 20.49
CA ALA A 185 9.45 3.63 20.43
C ALA A 185 10.71 4.11 21.17
N PRO A 186 11.37 3.23 21.95
CA PRO A 186 12.48 3.61 22.83
C PRO A 186 13.74 4.00 22.06
N ASP A 187 13.95 3.42 20.88
CA ASP A 187 15.12 3.64 20.03
C ASP A 187 14.74 4.16 18.63
N GLU A 188 15.68 4.84 17.96
CA GLU A 188 15.43 5.41 16.64
C GLU A 188 15.15 4.35 15.57
N PHE A 189 15.76 3.17 15.67
CA PHE A 189 15.51 2.09 14.75
C PHE A 189 14.09 1.54 14.90
N GLY A 190 13.65 1.28 16.13
CA GLY A 190 12.28 0.91 16.47
C GLY A 190 11.28 1.95 15.98
N ARG A 191 11.56 3.24 16.15
CA ARG A 191 10.71 4.34 15.64
C ARG A 191 10.55 4.28 14.12
N TYR A 192 11.65 4.24 13.36
CA TYR A 192 11.59 4.19 11.90
C TYR A 192 10.99 2.88 11.39
N LEU A 193 11.31 1.75 12.03
CA LEU A 193 10.79 0.45 11.65
C LEU A 193 9.28 0.37 11.87
N ALA A 194 8.79 0.76 13.05
CA ALA A 194 7.36 0.79 13.33
C ALA A 194 6.62 1.76 12.40
N PHE A 195 7.17 2.94 12.15
CA PHE A 195 6.58 3.89 11.21
C PHE A 195 6.52 3.31 9.78
N GLY A 196 7.63 2.75 9.29
CA GLY A 196 7.74 2.21 7.94
C GLY A 196 6.79 1.04 7.69
N LEU A 197 6.69 0.10 8.64
CA LEU A 197 5.76 -1.04 8.55
C LEU A 197 4.30 -0.58 8.61
N THR A 198 3.98 0.38 9.47
CA THR A 198 2.63 0.94 9.58
C THR A 198 2.21 1.64 8.28
N VAL A 199 3.10 2.45 7.72
CA VAL A 199 2.86 3.15 6.45
C VAL A 199 2.74 2.17 5.28
N LEU A 200 3.54 1.09 5.26
CA LEU A 200 3.45 0.04 4.25
C LEU A 200 2.06 -0.60 4.24
N ILE A 201 1.60 -1.11 5.39
CA ILE A 201 0.27 -1.73 5.52
C ILE A 201 -0.84 -0.72 5.19
N GLY A 202 -0.70 0.51 5.69
CA GLY A 202 -1.67 1.59 5.46
C GLY A 202 -1.82 1.97 3.98
N ILE A 203 -0.72 2.10 3.25
CA ILE A 203 -0.74 2.43 1.81
C ILE A 203 -1.34 1.28 0.99
N GLU A 204 -1.04 0.04 1.33
CA GLU A 204 -1.60 -1.12 0.64
C GLU A 204 -3.11 -1.20 0.83
N ALA A 205 -3.59 -1.06 2.07
CA ALA A 205 -5.00 -1.03 2.38
C ALA A 205 -5.72 0.17 1.73
N PHE A 206 -5.18 1.38 1.92
CA PHE A 206 -5.72 2.59 1.32
C PHE A 206 -5.81 2.47 -0.20
N THR A 207 -4.77 1.95 -0.84
CA THR A 207 -4.80 1.86 -2.29
C THR A 207 -5.78 0.80 -2.78
N ASN A 208 -5.88 -0.35 -2.09
CA ASN A 208 -6.86 -1.36 -2.45
C ASN A 208 -8.28 -0.77 -2.38
N PHE A 209 -8.63 -0.07 -1.28
CA PHE A 209 -9.93 0.60 -1.15
C PHE A 209 -10.16 1.63 -2.26
N ALA A 210 -9.16 2.46 -2.55
CA ALA A 210 -9.27 3.47 -3.59
C ALA A 210 -9.46 2.85 -4.99
N VAL A 211 -8.79 1.75 -5.31
CA VAL A 211 -8.97 1.03 -6.59
C VAL A 211 -10.37 0.44 -6.70
N VAL A 212 -10.82 -0.23 -5.65
CA VAL A 212 -12.11 -0.90 -5.58
C VAL A 212 -13.28 0.09 -5.65
N LEU A 213 -13.10 1.29 -5.12
CA LEU A 213 -14.05 2.40 -5.23
C LEU A 213 -13.94 3.18 -6.55
N GLY A 214 -12.94 2.89 -7.40
CA GLY A 214 -12.72 3.60 -8.66
C GLY A 214 -12.09 4.99 -8.52
N LEU A 215 -11.41 5.26 -7.40
CA LEU A 215 -10.65 6.49 -7.14
C LEU A 215 -9.19 6.41 -7.64
N LEU A 216 -8.69 5.20 -7.91
CA LEU A 216 -7.36 4.95 -8.48
C LEU A 216 -7.43 3.87 -9.57
N PRO A 217 -6.52 3.88 -10.56
CA PRO A 217 -6.51 2.89 -11.63
C PRO A 217 -6.23 1.48 -11.12
N THR A 218 -6.84 0.49 -11.76
CA THR A 218 -6.77 -0.91 -11.32
C THR A 218 -5.33 -1.42 -11.27
N LYS A 219 -4.94 -1.90 -10.10
CA LYS A 219 -3.65 -2.57 -9.89
C LYS A 219 -3.81 -3.80 -9.02
N GLY A 220 -2.90 -4.75 -9.21
CA GLY A 220 -2.89 -5.99 -8.47
C GLY A 220 -2.23 -5.83 -7.10
N LEU A 221 -2.82 -5.02 -6.23
CA LEU A 221 -2.40 -4.96 -4.83
C LEU A 221 -3.46 -5.62 -3.96
N ALA A 222 -3.06 -6.76 -3.41
CA ALA A 222 -3.80 -7.47 -2.39
C ALA A 222 -3.97 -6.61 -1.11
N LEU A 223 -5.20 -6.60 -0.59
CA LEU A 223 -5.54 -6.06 0.71
C LEU A 223 -4.85 -6.90 1.81
N PRO A 224 -4.05 -6.29 2.71
CA PRO A 224 -3.41 -7.03 3.79
C PRO A 224 -4.44 -7.79 4.64
N PHE A 225 -4.09 -8.98 5.13
CA PHE A 225 -4.95 -9.91 5.91
C PHE A 225 -6.17 -10.54 5.21
N LEU A 226 -6.88 -9.79 4.35
CA LEU A 226 -8.15 -10.24 3.78
C LEU A 226 -7.98 -10.93 2.42
N SER A 227 -7.05 -10.47 1.60
CA SER A 227 -6.88 -11.01 0.24
C SER A 227 -6.23 -12.38 0.25
N TYR A 228 -6.63 -13.21 -0.71
CA TYR A 228 -6.06 -14.53 -0.94
C TYR A 228 -4.64 -14.42 -1.53
N GLY A 229 -3.63 -14.50 -0.67
CA GLY A 229 -2.24 -14.49 -1.09
C GLY A 229 -1.31 -14.95 0.02
N GLY A 230 -0.88 -16.21 -0.02
CA GLY A 230 -0.09 -16.81 1.07
C GLY A 230 1.16 -16.00 1.42
N THR A 231 1.92 -15.56 0.43
CA THR A 231 3.13 -14.75 0.65
C THR A 231 2.82 -13.38 1.25
N ASN A 232 1.77 -12.70 0.77
CA ASN A 232 1.36 -11.41 1.32
C ASN A 232 0.89 -11.56 2.77
N LEU A 233 0.05 -12.57 3.05
CA LEU A 233 -0.43 -12.85 4.39
C LEU A 233 0.72 -13.12 5.37
N VAL A 234 1.66 -14.00 5.00
CA VAL A 234 2.83 -14.30 5.84
C VAL A 234 3.69 -13.05 6.06
N CYS A 235 3.96 -12.25 5.02
CA CYS A 235 4.71 -11.01 5.14
C CYS A 235 4.02 -9.98 6.04
N THR A 236 2.70 -9.83 5.89
CA THR A 236 1.90 -8.91 6.71
C THR A 236 1.88 -9.37 8.17
N LEU A 237 1.71 -10.66 8.43
CA LEU A 237 1.76 -11.23 9.80
C LEU A 237 3.13 -11.02 10.44
N MET A 238 4.23 -11.20 9.68
CA MET A 238 5.58 -10.86 10.16
C MET A 238 5.71 -9.37 10.48
N ALA A 239 5.21 -8.48 9.63
CA ALA A 239 5.22 -7.04 9.87
C ALA A 239 4.48 -6.66 11.17
N VAL A 240 3.29 -7.23 11.39
CA VAL A 240 2.54 -7.02 12.63
C VAL A 240 3.26 -7.63 13.84
N GLY A 241 3.84 -8.81 13.71
CA GLY A 241 4.62 -9.42 14.80
C GLY A 241 5.78 -8.52 15.25
N ILE A 242 6.48 -7.90 14.30
CA ILE A 242 7.53 -6.90 14.59
C ILE A 242 6.94 -5.66 15.26
N LEU A 243 5.81 -5.13 14.75
CA LEU A 243 5.13 -3.98 15.36
C LEU A 243 4.69 -4.25 16.81
N LEU A 244 4.15 -5.42 17.08
CA LEU A 244 3.73 -5.83 18.42
C LEU A 244 4.93 -5.98 19.36
N ASN A 245 6.06 -6.52 18.87
CA ASN A 245 7.28 -6.60 19.66
C ASN A 245 7.80 -5.21 20.07
N ILE A 246 7.82 -4.25 19.14
CA ILE A 246 8.19 -2.86 19.45
C ILE A 246 7.18 -2.25 20.42
N SER A 247 5.88 -2.49 20.22
CA SER A 247 4.83 -1.98 21.10
C SER A 247 4.95 -2.51 22.54
N ALA A 248 5.36 -3.76 22.73
CA ALA A 248 5.57 -4.34 24.06
C ALA A 248 6.73 -3.64 24.80
N GLN A 249 7.82 -3.32 24.09
CA GLN A 249 8.96 -2.58 24.66
C GLN A 249 8.59 -1.16 25.09
N VAL A 250 7.64 -0.52 24.38
CA VAL A 250 7.11 0.80 24.77
C VAL A 250 6.38 0.72 26.12
N GLU A 251 5.59 -0.33 26.35
CA GLU A 251 4.87 -0.51 27.62
C GLU A 251 5.81 -0.85 28.79
N GLU A 252 6.87 -1.61 28.53
CA GLU A 252 7.89 -1.93 29.54
C GLU A 252 8.73 -0.71 29.93
N GLY A 253 9.12 0.13 28.97
CA GLY A 253 9.88 1.36 29.25
C GLY A 253 9.07 2.50 29.89
N GLY A 254 7.73 2.38 29.91
CA GLY A 254 6.83 3.32 30.56
C GLY A 254 6.38 2.91 31.97
N ARG A 255 6.78 1.72 32.45
CA ARG A 255 6.57 1.22 33.82
C ARG A 255 7.80 1.44 34.67
#